data_AF-A0A2S4WGV7-F1
#
_entry.id   AF-A0A2S4WGV7-F1
#
_cell.length_a   1.000
_cell.length_b   1.000
_cell.length_c   1.000
_cell.angle_alpha   90.00
_cell.angle_beta   90.00
_cell.angle_gamma   90.00
#
_symmetry.space_group_name_H-M   'P 1'
#
loop_
_entity.id
_entity.type
_entity.pdbx_description
1 polymer ?
#
loop_
_entity_poly.entity_id
_entity_poly.type
_entity_poly.pdbx_seq_one_letter_code
_entity_poly.pdbx_strand_id
1 'polypeptide(L)'
;MSAPATNLVRLIVDAGKASPSPPVGPALGSRGIKAMDFCKLFNAQTSHIEPTIPIRVNMTINAKDKSYKFKLNSPPTTYFIKKHLSASLPPPPPVSPAAKKNVETKAHSFVGSELSLKFIYHLALIKKSVDHEDLNHIPLESVARSIAAQVKNMGIKLVP
;
A
#
# COMPACT_ATOMS: atom_id res chain seq x y z
N MET A 1 17.20 27.53 14.45
CA MET A 1 16.60 26.63 15.48
C MET A 1 16.78 25.20 15.02
N SER A 2 17.63 24.42 15.71
CA SER A 2 18.00 23.05 15.33
C SER A 2 16.76 22.15 15.35
N ALA A 3 16.38 21.59 14.20
CA ALA A 3 15.27 20.66 14.12
C ALA A 3 15.57 19.46 15.03
N PRO A 4 14.64 19.06 15.93
CA PRO A 4 14.86 17.90 16.79
C PRO A 4 15.11 16.67 15.92
N ALA A 5 16.02 15.79 16.34
CA ALA A 5 16.30 14.54 15.65
C ALA A 5 15.01 13.72 15.50
N THR A 6 14.43 13.75 14.30
CA THR A 6 13.19 13.04 13.95
C THR A 6 13.57 11.68 13.39
N ASN A 7 13.22 10.62 14.11
CA ASN A 7 13.36 9.26 13.58
C ASN A 7 12.13 8.95 12.72
N LEU A 8 12.38 8.70 11.44
CA LEU A 8 11.35 8.28 10.48
C LEU A 8 11.35 6.76 10.39
N VAL A 9 10.17 6.16 10.60
CA VAL A 9 9.95 4.70 10.46
C VAL A 9 8.85 4.48 9.43
N ARG A 10 9.13 3.63 8.45
CA ARG A 10 8.18 3.25 7.38
C ARG A 10 7.78 1.80 7.58
N LEU A 11 6.48 1.55 7.71
CA LEU A 11 5.93 0.21 7.93
C LEU A 11 4.83 -0.06 6.91
N ILE A 12 4.64 -1.34 6.60
CA ILE A 12 3.51 -1.82 5.79
C ILE A 12 2.74 -2.78 6.68
N VAL A 13 1.47 -2.48 6.92
CA VAL A 13 0.58 -3.28 7.78
C VAL A 13 -0.78 -3.39 7.11
N ASP A 14 -1.38 -4.58 7.15
CA ASP A 14 -2.72 -4.78 6.63
C ASP A 14 -3.75 -4.06 7.50
N ALA A 15 -4.71 -3.41 6.85
CA ALA A 15 -5.79 -2.69 7.52
C ALA A 15 -6.52 -3.57 8.54
N GLY A 16 -6.90 -3.02 9.70
CA GLY A 16 -7.67 -3.73 10.72
C GLY A 16 -7.02 -4.97 11.36
N LYS A 17 -5.81 -5.36 10.93
CA LYS A 17 -5.09 -6.54 11.41
C LYS A 17 -3.70 -6.20 11.97
N ALA A 18 -3.51 -4.99 12.49
CA ALA A 18 -2.26 -4.68 13.19
C ALA A 18 -2.15 -5.51 14.47
N SER A 19 -1.07 -6.29 14.53
CA SER A 19 -0.67 -7.07 15.70
C SER A 19 0.80 -6.78 16.04
N PRO A 20 1.21 -6.91 17.31
CA PRO A 20 2.60 -6.68 17.75
C PRO A 20 3.59 -7.77 17.27
N SER A 21 3.25 -8.46 16.17
CA SER A 21 4.02 -9.53 15.54
C SER A 21 5.37 -9.01 14.99
N PRO A 22 6.31 -9.92 14.58
CA PRO A 22 7.66 -9.58 14.16
C PRO A 22 7.86 -8.45 13.12
N PRO A 23 6.92 -8.11 12.22
CA PRO A 23 7.12 -6.94 11.35
C PRO A 23 6.93 -5.59 12.07
N VAL A 24 6.07 -5.51 13.09
CA VAL A 24 5.72 -4.24 13.77
C VAL A 24 6.41 -4.13 15.13
N GLY A 25 6.44 -5.22 15.90
CA GLY A 25 6.99 -5.27 17.26
C GLY A 25 8.47 -4.86 17.34
N PRO A 26 9.39 -5.51 16.63
CA PRO A 26 10.82 -5.17 16.60
C PRO A 26 11.10 -3.76 16.05
N ALA A 27 10.39 -3.34 14.99
CA ALA A 27 10.60 -2.05 14.35
C ALA A 27 10.18 -0.87 15.24
N LEU A 28 9.13 -1.03 16.04
CA LEU A 28 8.67 -0.01 17.01
C LEU A 28 9.35 -0.13 18.37
N GLY A 29 9.64 -1.35 18.81
CA GLY A 29 10.28 -1.65 20.09
C GLY A 29 11.72 -1.14 20.15
N SER A 30 12.48 -1.26 19.05
CA SER A 30 13.83 -0.67 18.94
C SER A 30 13.86 0.85 19.10
N ARG A 31 12.71 1.52 18.90
CA ARG A 31 12.53 2.97 19.05
C ARG A 31 11.87 3.37 20.37
N GLY A 32 11.59 2.41 21.26
CA GLY A 32 10.96 2.65 22.55
C GLY A 32 9.47 3.01 22.50
N ILE A 33 8.78 2.64 21.42
CA ILE A 33 7.34 2.86 21.25
C ILE A 33 6.57 1.63 21.70
N LYS A 34 5.48 1.84 22.43
CA LYS A 34 4.53 0.77 22.78
C LYS A 34 3.78 0.30 21.54
N ALA A 35 4.21 -0.82 20.97
CA ALA A 35 3.60 -1.42 19.78
C ALA A 35 2.10 -1.71 19.97
N MET A 36 1.66 -2.06 21.18
CA MET A 36 0.25 -2.33 21.49
C MET A 36 -0.66 -1.11 21.33
N ASP A 37 -0.20 0.07 21.77
CA ASP A 37 -0.97 1.31 21.67
C ASP A 37 -1.10 1.74 20.20
N PHE A 38 -0.01 1.59 19.44
CA PHE A 38 -0.01 1.79 18.00
C PHE A 38 -1.00 0.85 17.30
N CYS A 39 -0.99 -0.46 17.60
CA CYS A 39 -1.88 -1.43 16.95
C CYS A 39 -3.36 -1.08 17.19
N LYS A 40 -3.73 -0.64 18.39
CA LYS A 40 -5.11 -0.21 18.72
C LYS A 40 -5.51 1.04 17.93
N LEU A 41 -4.68 2.08 17.94
CA LEU A 41 -4.95 3.32 17.22
C LEU A 41 -5.03 3.07 15.71
N PHE A 42 -4.13 2.25 15.17
CA PHE A 42 -4.13 1.88 13.76
C PHE A 42 -5.39 1.10 13.38
N ASN A 43 -5.80 0.09 14.16
CA ASN A 43 -7.01 -0.68 13.87
C ASN A 43 -8.27 0.20 13.97
N ALA A 44 -8.34 1.12 14.95
CA ALA A 44 -9.45 2.06 15.07
C ALA A 44 -9.54 3.01 13.86
N GLN A 45 -8.42 3.58 13.43
CA GLN A 45 -8.40 4.45 12.25
C GLN A 45 -8.65 3.69 10.95
N THR A 46 -8.21 2.42 10.84
CA THR A 46 -8.35 1.61 9.61
C THR A 46 -9.61 0.76 9.58
N SER A 47 -10.52 0.89 10.56
CA SER A 47 -11.76 0.09 10.65
C SER A 47 -12.71 0.29 9.48
N HIS A 48 -12.61 1.41 8.76
CA HIS A 48 -13.43 1.71 7.59
C HIS A 48 -12.86 1.13 6.28
N ILE A 49 -11.65 0.55 6.32
CA ILE A 49 -10.94 0.00 5.16
C ILE A 49 -10.99 -1.53 5.24
N GLU A 50 -11.17 -2.20 4.10
CA GLU A 50 -11.18 -3.66 4.04
C GLU A 50 -9.90 -4.25 4.68
N PRO A 51 -10.01 -5.25 5.56
CA PRO A 51 -8.92 -5.71 6.43
C PRO A 51 -7.82 -6.53 5.73
N THR A 52 -7.81 -6.54 4.40
CA THR A 52 -6.84 -7.26 3.56
C THR A 52 -5.97 -6.27 2.78
N ILE A 53 -6.25 -4.97 2.86
CA ILE A 53 -5.55 -3.96 2.09
C ILE A 53 -4.27 -3.54 2.84
N PRO A 54 -3.08 -3.64 2.21
CA PRO A 54 -1.83 -3.21 2.83
C PRO A 54 -1.75 -1.68 2.85
N ILE A 55 -1.65 -1.11 4.05
CA ILE A 55 -1.53 0.32 4.27
C ILE A 55 -0.08 0.66 4.64
N ARG A 56 0.45 1.71 4.01
CA ARG A 56 1.76 2.26 4.35
C ARG A 56 1.60 3.23 5.49
N VAL A 57 2.41 3.06 6.53
CA VAL A 57 2.42 3.94 7.70
C VAL A 57 3.77 4.63 7.77
N ASN A 58 3.73 5.97 7.73
CA ASN A 58 4.89 6.80 7.96
C ASN A 58 4.82 7.35 9.39
N MET A 59 5.73 6.88 10.25
CA MET A 59 5.83 7.30 11.63
C MET A 59 6.98 8.29 11.81
N THR A 60 6.68 9.40 12.46
CA THR A 60 7.67 10.38 12.92
C THR A 60 7.75 10.30 14.43
N ILE A 61 8.95 10.04 14.94
CA ILE A 61 9.20 9.83 16.37
C ILE A 61 10.07 10.98 16.88
N ASN A 62 9.60 11.66 17.91
CA ASN A 62 10.35 12.69 18.62
C ASN A 62 11.33 12.01 19.59
N ALA A 63 12.63 12.19 19.36
CA ALA A 63 13.67 11.54 20.17
C ALA A 63 13.70 12.02 21.64
N LYS A 64 13.18 13.22 21.94
CA LYS A 64 13.17 13.78 23.31
C LYS A 64 12.08 13.18 24.19
N ASP A 65 10.85 13.15 23.68
CA ASP A 65 9.67 12.78 24.49
C ASP A 65 9.13 11.38 24.17
N LYS A 66 9.76 10.67 23.22
CA LYS A 66 9.29 9.39 22.66
C LYS A 66 7.84 9.45 22.11
N SER A 67 7.32 10.67 21.95
CA SER A 67 6.04 10.93 21.32
C SER A 67 6.14 10.58 19.83
N TYR A 68 5.13 9.90 19.32
CA TYR A 68 5.07 9.48 17.93
C TYR A 68 3.83 10.07 17.27
N LYS A 69 3.99 10.52 16.02
CA LYS A 69 2.90 10.86 15.12
C LYS A 69 2.99 9.93 13.93
N PHE A 70 1.88 9.31 13.56
CA PHE A 70 1.82 8.47 12.38
C PHE A 70 0.83 9.03 11.38
N LYS A 71 1.20 8.95 10.10
CA LYS A 71 0.31 9.24 8.98
C LYS A 71 0.02 7.93 8.26
N LEU A 72 -1.26 7.68 8.03
CA LEU A 72 -1.72 6.60 7.17
C LEU A 72 -1.68 7.10 5.73
N ASN A 73 -0.93 6.41 4.88
CA ASN A 73 -0.88 6.70 3.46
C ASN A 73 -1.80 5.74 2.70
N SER A 74 -2.30 6.19 1.55
CA SER A 74 -3.09 5.32 0.69
C SER A 74 -2.31 4.04 0.32
N PRO A 75 -3.02 2.92 0.13
CA PRO A 75 -2.42 1.70 -0.38
C PRO A 75 -1.70 1.95 -1.71
N PRO A 76 -0.65 1.17 -2.04
CA PRO A 76 0.05 1.34 -3.29
C PRO A 76 -0.90 1.13 -4.48
N THR A 77 -0.80 1.99 -5.49
CA THR A 77 -1.56 1.90 -6.74
C THR A 77 -1.47 0.51 -7.37
N THR A 78 -0.29 -0.11 -7.28
CA THR A 78 -0.02 -1.49 -7.71
C THR A 78 -0.94 -2.52 -7.08
N TYR A 79 -1.35 -2.34 -5.82
CA TYR A 79 -2.29 -3.25 -5.16
C TYR A 79 -3.67 -3.19 -5.81
N PHE A 80 -4.19 -1.99 -6.09
CA PHE A 80 -5.48 -1.83 -6.78
C PHE A 80 -5.45 -2.38 -8.21
N ILE A 81 -4.36 -2.15 -8.94
CA ILE A 81 -4.16 -2.69 -10.28
C ILE A 81 -4.17 -4.23 -10.24
N LYS A 82 -3.42 -4.83 -9.30
CA LYS A 82 -3.37 -6.29 -9.12
C LYS A 82 -4.73 -6.84 -8.70
N LYS A 83 -5.45 -6.20 -7.77
CA LYS A 83 -6.80 -6.62 -7.35
C LYS A 83 -7.79 -6.62 -8.52
N HIS A 84 -7.76 -5.58 -9.35
CA HIS A 84 -8.60 -5.50 -10.55
C HIS A 84 -8.23 -6.57 -11.60
N LEU A 85 -6.93 -6.78 -11.83
CA LEU A 85 -6.47 -7.80 -12.77
C LEU A 85 -6.82 -9.22 -12.30
N SER A 86 -6.63 -9.51 -11.00
CA SER A 86 -7.03 -10.79 -10.40
C SER A 86 -8.53 -11.03 -10.43
N ALA A 87 -9.36 -9.98 -10.42
CA ALA A 87 -10.80 -10.10 -10.62
C ALA A 87 -11.19 -10.32 -12.10
N SER A 88 -10.39 -9.79 -13.04
CA SER A 88 -10.60 -9.97 -14.48
C SER A 88 -10.03 -11.27 -15.03
N LEU A 89 -9.17 -11.95 -14.26
CA LEU A 89 -8.58 -13.23 -14.62
C LEU A 89 -9.59 -14.36 -14.39
N PRO A 90 -9.86 -15.24 -15.38
CA PRO A 90 -10.54 -16.49 -15.10
C PRO A 90 -9.72 -17.30 -14.08
N PRO A 91 -10.37 -18.09 -13.20
CA PRO A 91 -9.65 -18.89 -12.21
C PRO A 91 -8.59 -19.75 -12.92
N PRO A 92 -7.38 -19.89 -12.35
CA PRO A 92 -6.38 -20.76 -12.94
C PRO A 92 -6.97 -22.17 -13.08
N PRO A 93 -6.74 -22.88 -14.20
CA PRO A 93 -7.11 -24.29 -14.28
C PRO A 93 -6.46 -25.04 -13.11
N PRO A 94 -7.13 -26.05 -12.53
CA PRO A 94 -6.64 -26.74 -11.34
C PRO A 94 -5.29 -27.39 -11.66
N VAL A 95 -4.21 -26.80 -11.15
CA VAL A 95 -2.88 -27.40 -11.24
C VAL A 95 -2.79 -28.50 -10.17
N SER A 96 -2.50 -29.72 -10.63
CA SER A 96 -2.29 -30.91 -9.83
C SER A 96 -1.22 -30.69 -8.73
N PRO A 97 -1.33 -31.38 -7.57
CA PRO A 97 -0.65 -31.01 -6.32
C PRO A 97 0.87 -31.26 -6.24
N ALA A 98 1.59 -31.35 -7.37
CA ALA A 98 2.97 -31.83 -7.42
C ALA A 98 4.07 -30.75 -7.58
N ALA A 99 3.75 -29.46 -7.58
CA ALA A 99 4.76 -28.39 -7.75
C ALA A 99 5.00 -27.58 -6.46
N LYS A 100 5.33 -28.26 -5.36
CA LYS A 100 5.97 -27.65 -4.17
C LYS A 100 7.50 -27.76 -4.30
N LYS A 101 8.13 -26.83 -5.01
CA LYS A 101 9.53 -26.38 -4.75
C LYS A 101 9.92 -25.30 -5.76
N ASN A 102 10.73 -24.37 -5.28
CA ASN A 102 11.35 -23.24 -5.99
C ASN A 102 10.54 -21.94 -6.03
N VAL A 103 10.51 -21.28 -4.87
CA VAL A 103 10.20 -19.84 -4.73
C VAL A 103 11.50 -19.09 -4.92
N GLU A 104 11.91 -18.89 -6.16
CA GLU A 104 12.88 -17.90 -6.63
C GLU A 104 12.92 -18.07 -8.16
N THR A 105 12.83 -16.99 -8.92
CA THR A 105 12.63 -16.93 -10.38
C THR A 105 11.27 -17.43 -10.93
N LYS A 106 10.25 -16.56 -10.88
CA LYS A 106 9.28 -16.46 -11.97
C LYS A 106 9.18 -15.02 -12.45
N ALA A 107 10.05 -14.71 -13.41
CA ALA A 107 9.87 -13.58 -14.30
C ALA A 107 8.51 -13.71 -15.00
N HIS A 108 7.65 -12.74 -14.75
CA HIS A 108 6.73 -12.12 -15.71
C HIS A 108 6.10 -13.02 -16.80
N SER A 109 5.19 -13.91 -16.43
CA SER A 109 4.25 -14.47 -17.42
C SER A 109 2.89 -14.74 -16.80
N PHE A 110 2.21 -13.66 -16.42
CA PHE A 110 0.76 -13.60 -16.53
C PHE A 110 0.37 -12.18 -16.93
N VAL A 111 0.52 -11.91 -18.23
CA VAL A 111 0.04 -10.72 -18.91
C VAL A 111 -1.30 -11.11 -19.55
N GLY A 112 -2.39 -10.71 -18.91
CA GLY A 112 -3.75 -10.88 -19.40
C GLY A 112 -4.63 -10.30 -18.31
N SER A 113 -5.45 -9.29 -18.51
CA SER A 113 -6.01 -8.69 -19.72
C SER A 113 -6.01 -7.16 -19.55
N GLU A 114 -6.22 -6.48 -20.66
CA GLU A 114 -6.25 -5.03 -20.81
C GLU A 114 -6.92 -4.26 -19.66
N LEU A 115 -6.42 -3.05 -19.40
CA LEU A 115 -6.92 -2.19 -18.33
C LEU A 115 -7.52 -0.92 -18.94
N SER A 116 -8.80 -0.66 -18.66
CA SER A 116 -9.54 0.46 -19.23
C SER A 116 -9.10 1.81 -18.64
N LEU A 117 -9.05 2.85 -19.48
CA LEU A 117 -8.80 4.23 -19.03
C LEU A 117 -9.79 4.71 -17.97
N LYS A 118 -11.04 4.22 -18.01
CA LYS A 118 -12.05 4.54 -17.00
C LYS A 118 -11.62 4.10 -15.60
N PHE A 119 -11.01 2.93 -15.47
CA PHE A 119 -10.51 2.43 -14.19
C PHE A 119 -9.33 3.28 -13.69
N ILE A 120 -8.43 3.71 -14.57
CA ILE A 120 -7.32 4.62 -14.22
C ILE A 120 -7.87 5.93 -13.68
N TYR A 121 -8.91 6.48 -14.31
CA TYR A 121 -9.54 7.72 -13.87
C TYR A 121 -10.19 7.58 -12.49
N HIS A 122 -10.95 6.50 -12.26
CA HIS A 122 -11.50 6.21 -10.94
C HIS A 122 -10.42 6.03 -9.87
N LEU A 123 -9.31 5.34 -10.20
CA LEU A 123 -8.20 5.16 -9.28
C LEU A 123 -7.49 6.47 -8.97
N ALA A 124 -7.36 7.36 -9.95
CA ALA A 124 -6.81 8.70 -9.77
C ALA A 124 -7.69 9.55 -8.83
N LEU A 125 -9.01 9.46 -8.96
CA LEU A 125 -9.97 10.12 -8.06
C LEU A 125 -9.84 9.61 -6.62
N ILE A 126 -9.82 8.29 -6.42
CA ILE A 126 -9.66 7.68 -5.09
C ILE A 126 -8.35 8.10 -4.45
N LYS A 127 -7.26 8.09 -5.23
CA LYS A 127 -5.95 8.47 -4.72
C LYS A 127 -5.91 9.95 -4.31
N LYS A 128 -6.54 10.82 -5.10
CA LYS A 128 -6.65 12.25 -4.79
C LYS A 128 -7.54 12.53 -3.58
N SER A 129 -8.58 11.74 -3.33
CA SER A 129 -9.47 11.94 -2.17
C SER A 129 -8.88 11.45 -0.84
N VAL A 130 -8.00 10.43 -0.88
CA VAL A 130 -7.47 9.79 0.34
C VAL A 130 -6.13 10.39 0.77
N ASP A 131 -5.28 10.78 -0.17
CA ASP A 131 -4.00 11.41 0.15
C ASP A 131 -4.22 12.91 0.42
N HIS A 132 -4.57 13.24 1.68
CA HIS A 132 -4.83 14.60 2.17
C HIS A 132 -3.69 15.61 1.88
N GLU A 133 -4.10 16.83 1.50
CA GLU A 133 -3.34 18.09 1.33
C GLU A 133 -2.27 18.15 0.22
N ASP A 134 -1.36 17.19 0.12
CA ASP A 134 -0.19 17.31 -0.77
C ASP A 134 -0.53 17.16 -2.27
N LEU A 135 -1.58 16.41 -2.59
CA LEU A 135 -2.01 16.11 -3.97
C LEU A 135 -3.15 17.00 -4.48
N ASN A 136 -3.69 17.89 -3.64
CA ASN A 136 -4.82 18.75 -4.01
C ASN A 136 -4.48 19.71 -5.14
N HIS A 137 -3.26 20.26 -5.13
CA HIS A 137 -2.75 21.20 -6.14
C HIS A 137 -2.38 20.54 -7.47
N ILE A 138 -2.31 19.20 -7.52
CA ILE A 138 -1.92 18.48 -8.73
C ILE A 138 -3.16 18.21 -9.58
N PRO A 139 -3.14 18.52 -10.89
CA PRO A 139 -4.27 18.24 -11.76
C PRO A 139 -4.51 16.73 -11.87
N LEU A 140 -5.78 16.33 -11.96
CA LEU A 140 -6.18 14.91 -12.02
C LEU A 140 -5.53 14.19 -13.20
N GLU A 141 -5.33 14.87 -14.32
CA GLU A 141 -4.62 14.34 -15.48
C GLU A 141 -3.19 13.92 -15.16
N SER A 142 -2.46 14.70 -14.35
CA SER A 142 -1.09 14.37 -13.99
C SER A 142 -1.03 13.12 -13.11
N VAL A 143 -1.99 12.97 -12.20
CA VAL A 143 -2.13 11.76 -11.38
C VAL A 143 -2.47 10.56 -12.27
N ALA A 144 -3.43 10.70 -13.18
CA ALA A 144 -3.82 9.65 -14.12
C ALA A 144 -2.67 9.24 -15.04
N ARG A 145 -1.88 10.18 -15.57
CA ARG A 145 -0.68 9.90 -16.38
C ARG A 145 0.38 9.15 -15.57
N SER A 146 0.59 9.50 -14.30
CA SER A 146 1.51 8.79 -13.41
C SER A 146 1.07 7.34 -13.18
N ILE A 147 -0.23 7.13 -12.96
CA ILE A 147 -0.80 5.78 -12.82
C ILE A 147 -0.67 5.00 -14.14
N ALA A 148 -0.98 5.63 -15.28
CA ALA A 148 -0.84 5.00 -16.60
C ALA A 148 0.62 4.59 -16.90
N ALA A 149 1.59 5.41 -16.50
CA ALA A 149 3.01 5.07 -16.61
C ALA A 149 3.37 3.86 -15.73
N GLN A 150 2.83 3.76 -14.52
CA GLN A 150 2.99 2.58 -13.66
C GLN A 150 2.41 1.33 -14.30
N VAL A 151 1.20 1.41 -14.89
CA VAL A 151 0.57 0.28 -15.59
C VAL A 151 1.40 -0.17 -16.80
N LYS A 152 1.92 0.79 -17.58
CA LYS A 152 2.83 0.51 -18.70
C LYS A 152 4.13 -0.15 -18.23
N ASN A 153 4.71 0.31 -17.11
CA ASN A 153 5.91 -0.30 -16.53
C ASN A 153 5.65 -1.71 -15.96
N MET A 154 4.40 -2.04 -15.64
CA MET A 154 3.97 -3.39 -15.26
C MET A 154 3.72 -4.31 -16.47
N GLY A 155 3.85 -3.82 -17.71
CA GLY A 155 3.63 -4.60 -18.93
C GLY A 155 2.17 -4.86 -19.27
N ILE A 156 1.24 -4.09 -18.70
CA ILE A 156 -0.20 -4.20 -18.93
C ILE A 156 -0.60 -3.25 -20.07
N LYS A 157 -1.40 -3.75 -21.02
CA LYS A 157 -1.94 -2.93 -22.13
C LYS A 157 -3.09 -2.06 -21.64
N LEU A 158 -3.07 -0.78 -22.02
CA LEU A 158 -4.16 0.15 -21.77
C LEU A 158 -5.11 0.17 -22.95
N VAL A 159 -6.40 0.03 -22.68
CA VAL A 159 -7.46 0.12 -23.69
C VAL A 159 -8.30 1.36 -23.42
N PRO A 160 -8.63 2.13 -24.47
CA PRO A 160 -9.49 3.30 -24.36
C PRO A 160 -10.85 2.98 -23.71
#